data_AF-A0A382TKA1-F1
#
_entry.id   AF-A0A382TKA1-F1
#
_cell.length_a   1.000
_cell.length_b   1.000
_cell.length_c   1.000
_cell.angle_alpha   90.00
_cell.angle_beta   90.00
_cell.angle_gamma   90.00
#
_symmetry.space_group_name_H-M   'P 1'
#
loop_
_entity.id
_entity.type
_entity.pdbx_description
1 polymer ?
#
loop_
_entity_poly.entity_id
_entity_poly.type
_entity_poly.pdbx_seq_one_letter_code
_entity_poly.pdbx_strand_id
1 'polypeptide(L)'
;MKLIRILTLMAVLIISSCGLFKSAEDLFSKAEQKRNMGEAKAALELLQTIVDKHPEHEIAPDAQYLIAEIYYRDMRDFTTAIKQYGDL
;
A
#
# COMPACT_ATOMS: atom_id res chain seq x y z
N MET A 1 -7.92 8.17 -42.44
CA MET A 1 -7.16 9.16 -41.64
C MET A 1 -7.86 9.56 -40.34
N LYS A 2 -9.16 9.90 -40.32
CA LYS A 2 -9.90 10.23 -39.06
C LYS A 2 -10.06 9.01 -38.12
N LEU A 3 -10.37 7.83 -38.67
CA LEU A 3 -10.51 6.58 -37.90
C LEU A 3 -9.19 6.12 -37.25
N ILE A 4 -8.08 6.24 -37.98
CA ILE A 4 -6.73 5.96 -37.47
C ILE A 4 -6.36 6.94 -36.35
N ARG A 5 -6.72 8.22 -36.47
CA ARG A 5 -6.52 9.23 -35.40
C ARG A 5 -7.35 8.95 -34.15
N ILE A 6 -8.58 8.44 -34.31
CA ILE A 6 -9.46 8.03 -33.20
C ILE A 6 -8.88 6.79 -32.50
N LEU A 7 -8.40 5.80 -33.26
CA LEU A 7 -7.72 4.61 -32.74
C LEU A 7 -6.44 4.96 -31.98
N THR A 8 -5.64 5.92 -32.48
CA THR A 8 -4.46 6.40 -31.75
C THR A 8 -4.82 7.15 -30.46
N LEU A 9 -5.94 7.88 -30.43
CA LEU A 9 -6.41 8.58 -29.22
C LEU A 9 -6.90 7.62 -28.12
N MET A 10 -7.54 6.51 -28.49
CA MET A 10 -7.94 5.47 -27.54
C MET A 10 -6.75 4.66 -27.01
N ALA A 11 -5.74 4.40 -27.87
CA ALA A 11 -4.55 3.66 -27.46
C ALA A 11 -3.75 4.39 -26.35
N VAL A 12 -3.72 5.72 -26.35
CA VAL A 12 -3.04 6.54 -25.33
C VAL A 12 -3.67 6.39 -23.93
N LEU A 13 -4.97 6.11 -23.84
CA LEU A 13 -5.66 5.89 -22.55
C LEU A 13 -5.34 4.53 -21.92
N ILE A 14 -4.88 3.55 -22.70
CA ILE A 14 -4.63 2.18 -22.23
C ILE A 14 -3.19 2.02 -21.69
N ILE A 15 -2.25 2.88 -22.09
CA ILE A 15 -0.82 2.79 -21.70
C ILE A 15 -0.58 3.24 -20.25
N SER A 16 -1.56 3.88 -19.61
CA SER A 16 -1.45 4.31 -18.20
C SER A 16 -1.77 3.19 -17.19
N SER A 17 -2.17 1.98 -17.63
CA SER A 17 -2.65 0.95 -16.71
C SER A 17 -1.54 0.12 -16.04
N CYS A 18 -0.28 0.18 -16.50
CA CYS A 18 0.80 -0.63 -15.93
C CYS A 18 1.28 -0.19 -14.54
N GLY A 19 0.67 0.83 -13.92
CA GLY A 19 1.08 1.30 -12.59
C GLY A 19 -0.04 1.70 -11.64
N LEU A 20 -1.32 1.55 -12.02
CA LEU A 20 -2.44 2.12 -11.28
C LEU A 20 -3.20 1.13 -10.39
N PHE A 21 -3.12 -0.17 -10.66
CA PHE A 21 -3.73 -1.22 -9.83
C PHE A 21 -2.64 -2.08 -9.20
N LYS A 22 -2.16 -1.68 -8.03
CA LYS A 22 -1.39 -2.59 -7.15
C LYS A 22 -2.38 -3.36 -6.29
N SER A 23 -2.22 -4.66 -6.18
CA SER A 23 -3.04 -5.47 -5.28
C SER A 23 -2.64 -5.20 -3.83
N ALA A 24 -3.49 -5.58 -2.88
CA ALA A 24 -3.21 -5.44 -1.45
C ALA A 24 -1.93 -6.21 -1.06
N GLU A 25 -1.69 -7.36 -1.69
CA GLU A 25 -0.50 -8.19 -1.49
C GLU A 25 0.78 -7.56 -2.05
N ASP A 26 0.72 -6.91 -3.22
CA ASP A 26 1.86 -6.16 -3.75
C ASP A 26 2.22 -4.98 -2.84
N LEU A 27 1.20 -4.25 -2.35
CA LEU A 27 1.39 -3.19 -1.37
C LEU A 27 2.04 -3.71 -0.09
N PHE A 28 1.60 -4.87 0.42
CA PHE A 28 2.14 -5.48 1.63
C PHE A 28 3.59 -5.91 1.45
N SER A 29 3.86 -6.68 0.39
CA SER A 29 5.22 -7.13 0.05
C SER A 29 6.18 -5.95 -0.10
N LYS A 30 5.73 -4.87 -0.76
CA LYS A 30 6.53 -3.66 -0.90
C LYS A 30 6.75 -2.92 0.43
N ALA A 31 5.76 -2.92 1.32
CA ALA A 31 5.90 -2.35 2.64
C ALA A 31 6.95 -3.11 3.48
N GLU A 32 6.95 -4.44 3.43
CA GLU A 32 7.97 -5.26 4.10
C GLU A 32 9.37 -4.96 3.56
N GLN A 33 9.53 -4.84 2.23
CA GLN A 33 10.81 -4.43 1.63
C GLN A 33 11.25 -3.07 2.15
N LYS A 34 10.34 -2.09 2.19
CA LYS A 34 10.63 -0.74 2.69
C LYS A 34 11.02 -0.74 4.16
N ARG A 35 10.30 -1.51 4.98
CA ARG A 35 10.64 -1.72 6.39
C ARG A 35 12.04 -2.30 6.55
N ASN A 36 12.37 -3.35 5.79
CA ASN A 36 13.68 -4.01 5.83
C ASN A 36 14.83 -3.11 5.38
N MET A 37 14.55 -2.09 4.56
CA MET A 37 15.50 -1.05 4.17
C MET A 37 15.63 0.08 5.21
N GLY A 38 14.89 0.02 6.32
CA GLY A 38 14.84 1.09 7.33
C GLY A 38 13.95 2.26 6.94
N GLU A 39 13.22 2.17 5.82
CA GLU A 39 12.30 3.20 5.34
C GLU A 39 10.91 3.06 6.00
N ALA A 40 10.88 3.09 7.34
CA ALA A 40 9.68 2.83 8.14
C ALA A 40 8.47 3.69 7.73
N LYS A 41 8.67 4.99 7.44
CA LYS A 41 7.60 5.89 7.00
C LYS A 41 6.98 5.46 5.67
N ALA A 42 7.80 5.06 4.70
CA ALA A 42 7.32 4.59 3.41
C ALA A 42 6.58 3.25 3.52
N ALA A 43 7.02 2.38 4.43
CA ALA A 43 6.30 1.15 4.74
C ALA A 43 4.91 1.46 5.33
N LEU A 44 4.82 2.38 6.29
CA LEU A 44 3.55 2.81 6.90
C LEU A 44 2.56 3.38 5.88
N GLU A 45 3.01 4.20 4.93
CA GLU A 45 2.13 4.74 3.87
C GLU A 45 1.52 3.64 3.00
N LEU A 46 2.30 2.62 2.65
CA LEU A 46 1.83 1.47 1.87
C LEU A 46 0.83 0.63 2.66
N LEU A 47 1.11 0.36 3.93
CA LEU A 47 0.21 -0.43 4.80
C LEU A 47 -1.09 0.32 5.08
N GLN A 48 -1.03 1.63 5.32
CA GLN A 48 -2.23 2.45 5.51
C GLN A 48 -3.10 2.43 4.26
N THR A 49 -2.50 2.38 3.07
CA THR A 49 -3.25 2.23 1.82
C THR A 49 -4.05 0.92 1.80
N ILE A 50 -3.51 -0.18 2.35
CA ILE A 50 -4.23 -1.45 2.46
C ILE A 50 -5.42 -1.32 3.41
N VAL A 51 -5.20 -0.77 4.61
CA VAL A 51 -6.26 -0.59 5.61
C VAL A 51 -7.37 0.32 5.10
N ASP A 52 -7.02 1.40 4.40
CA ASP A 52 -7.99 2.39 3.93
C ASP A 52 -8.74 1.97 2.65
N LYS A 53 -8.08 1.25 1.74
CA LYS A 53 -8.61 0.96 0.39
C LYS A 53 -9.01 -0.50 0.19
N HIS A 54 -8.49 -1.39 1.01
CA HIS A 54 -8.75 -2.83 0.95
C HIS A 54 -9.21 -3.41 2.30
N PRO A 55 -10.12 -2.75 3.06
CA PRO A 55 -10.45 -3.15 4.43
C PRO A 55 -11.07 -4.55 4.54
N GLU A 56 -11.75 -5.04 3.51
CA GLU A 56 -12.35 -6.39 3.48
C GLU A 56 -11.39 -7.47 2.95
N HIS A 57 -10.18 -7.09 2.55
CA HIS A 57 -9.18 -8.04 2.07
C HIS A 57 -8.60 -8.84 3.23
N GLU A 58 -8.32 -10.13 3.01
CA GLU A 58 -7.76 -11.02 4.04
C GLU A 58 -6.43 -10.57 4.64
N ILE A 59 -5.71 -9.67 3.96
CA ILE A 59 -4.39 -9.16 4.36
C ILE A 59 -4.48 -7.83 5.13
N ALA A 60 -5.66 -7.19 5.18
CA ALA A 60 -5.83 -5.93 5.89
C ALA A 60 -5.55 -6.05 7.40
N PRO A 61 -5.97 -7.12 8.11
CA PRO A 61 -5.58 -7.33 9.50
C PRO A 61 -4.06 -7.46 9.68
N ASP A 62 -3.38 -8.18 8.77
CA ASP A 62 -1.92 -8.31 8.80
C ASP A 62 -1.23 -6.96 8.54
N ALA A 63 -1.79 -6.13 7.65
CA ALA A 63 -1.29 -4.79 7.38
C ALA A 63 -1.40 -3.89 8.62
N GLN A 64 -2.55 -3.92 9.30
CA GLN A 64 -2.80 -3.19 10.54
C GLN A 64 -1.85 -3.66 11.66
N TYR A 65 -1.63 -4.97 11.77
CA TYR A 65 -0.68 -5.52 12.72
C TYR A 65 0.76 -5.06 12.43
N LEU A 66 1.17 -5.08 11.16
CA LEU A 66 2.50 -4.63 10.76
C LEU A 66 2.71 -3.12 10.99
N ILE A 67 1.67 -2.29 10.86
CA ILE A 67 1.71 -0.87 11.27
C ILE A 67 2.07 -0.76 12.76
N ALA A 68 1.40 -1.51 13.62
CA ALA A 68 1.69 -1.52 15.05
C ALA A 68 3.13 -1.98 15.36
N GLU A 69 3.60 -3.03 14.67
CA GLU A 69 4.96 -3.55 14.80
C GLU A 69 6.05 -2.54 14.38
N ILE A 70 5.80 -1.74 13.34
CA ILE A 70 6.72 -0.69 12.91
C ILE A 70 6.82 0.40 13.99
N TYR A 71 5.69 0.85 14.53
CA TYR A 71 5.70 1.81 15.64
C TYR A 71 6.39 1.24 16.87
N TYR A 72 6.14 -0.03 17.21
CA TYR A 72 6.69 -0.69 18.39
C TYR A 72 8.19 -0.94 18.28
N ARG A 73 8.63 -1.65 17.25
CA ARG A 73 9.99 -2.19 17.15
C ARG A 73 10.95 -1.24 16.45
N ASP A 74 10.48 -0.56 15.41
CA ASP A 74 11.36 0.19 14.51
C ASP A 74 11.45 1.66 14.95
N MET A 75 10.32 2.25 15.38
CA MET A 75 10.26 3.65 15.81
C MET A 75 10.29 3.83 17.34
N ARG A 76 10.01 2.77 18.10
CA ARG A 76 9.88 2.80 19.58
C ARG A 76 8.85 3.83 20.06
N ASP A 77 7.85 4.12 19.24
CA ASP A 77 6.68 4.92 19.60
C ASP A 77 5.62 4.01 20.19
N PHE A 78 5.80 3.69 21.47
CA PHE A 78 4.93 2.76 22.19
C PHE A 78 3.50 3.27 22.31
N THR A 79 3.31 4.59 22.42
CA THR A 79 1.99 5.20 22.51
C THR A 79 1.20 4.95 21.24
N THR A 80 1.81 5.20 20.07
CA THR A 80 1.16 4.96 18.79
C THR A 80 0.98 3.47 18.55
N ALA A 81 1.98 2.63 18.88
CA ALA A 81 1.85 1.17 18.75
C ALA A 81 0.65 0.60 19.53
N ILE A 82 0.48 1.00 20.79
CA ILE A 82 -0.66 0.56 21.62
C ILE A 82 -1.99 0.95 20.98
N LYS A 83 -2.09 2.16 20.42
CA LYS A 83 -3.29 2.58 19.70
C LYS A 83 -3.55 1.67 18.50
N GLN A 84 -2.53 1.41 17.68
CA GLN A 84 -2.66 0.61 16.47
C GLN A 84 -3.00 -0.87 16.76
N TYR A 85 -2.50 -1.44 17.86
CA TYR A 85 -2.93 -2.78 18.31
C TYR A 85 -4.39 -2.81 18.77
N GLY A 86 -4.92 -1.70 19.30
CA GLY A 86 -6.32 -1.59 19.69
C GLY A 86 -7.28 -1.44 18.50
N ASP A 87 -6.76 -1.09 17.32
CA ASP A 87 -7.51 -0.92 16.08
C ASP A 87 -7.59 -2.23 15.24
N LEU A 88 -7.00 -3.34 15.73
CA LEU A 88 -7.14 -4.69 15.16
C LEU A 88 -8.52 -5.30 15.45
#